data_AF-A0A1G7KUZ0-F1
#
_entry.id   AF-A0A1G7KUZ0-F1
#
_cell.length_a   1.000
_cell.length_b   1.000
_cell.length_c   1.000
_cell.angle_alpha   90.00
_cell.angle_beta   90.00
_cell.angle_gamma   90.00
#
_symmetry.space_group_name_H-M   'P 1'
#
loop_
_entity.id
_entity.type
_entity.pdbx_description
1 polymer ?
#
loop_
_entity_poly.entity_id
_entity_poly.type
_entity_poly.pdbx_seq_one_letter_code
_entity_poly.pdbx_strand_id
1 'polypeptide(L)'
;MRFLGLLLLILLSACEAPVAEHREEVPLRLFRWEGKSPRVEVLPAEPLRVEVRLYRAGRELSAHLRALGGLEAEGDLALVLEGPGGEAAGEAFGSGRFLQAWALLPAPACAFWLVSLSPDPFLGEALEVRSYEASGRLCEGER
;
A
#
# COMPACT_ATOMS: atom_id res chain seq x y z
N MET A 1 -28.28 -0.47 -33.70
CA MET A 1 -27.97 -0.19 -32.28
C MET A 1 -27.71 -1.45 -31.44
N ARG A 2 -27.19 -2.56 -32.00
CA ARG A 2 -26.81 -3.78 -31.23
C ARG A 2 -25.31 -3.87 -30.91
N PHE A 3 -24.47 -3.16 -31.66
CA PHE A 3 -23.01 -3.15 -31.47
C PHE A 3 -22.55 -2.33 -30.27
N LEU A 4 -23.26 -1.25 -29.92
CA LEU A 4 -22.89 -0.38 -28.79
C LEU A 4 -23.04 -1.12 -27.44
N GLY A 5 -24.06 -1.97 -27.31
CA GLY A 5 -24.28 -2.77 -26.09
C GLY A 5 -23.21 -3.85 -25.88
N LEU A 6 -22.70 -4.44 -26.96
CA LEU A 6 -21.62 -5.43 -26.89
C LEU A 6 -20.28 -4.79 -26.51
N LEU A 7 -19.99 -3.60 -27.07
CA LEU A 7 -18.80 -2.80 -26.71
C LEU A 7 -18.83 -2.35 -25.24
N LEU A 8 -20.00 -1.95 -24.72
CA LEU A 8 -20.13 -1.58 -23.30
C LEU A 8 -19.87 -2.78 -22.36
N LEU A 9 -20.35 -3.98 -22.71
CA LEU A 9 -20.13 -5.18 -21.92
C LEU A 9 -18.65 -5.61 -21.91
N ILE A 10 -17.95 -5.48 -23.05
CA ILE A 10 -16.51 -5.77 -23.16
C ILE A 10 -15.69 -4.74 -22.36
N LEU A 11 -16.10 -3.46 -22.36
CA LEU A 11 -15.44 -2.40 -21.59
C LEU A 11 -15.69 -2.53 -20.08
N LEU A 12 -16.85 -3.05 -19.65
CA LEU A 12 -17.15 -3.30 -18.23
C LEU A 12 -16.42 -4.55 -17.69
N SER A 13 -16.15 -5.55 -18.54
CA SER A 13 -15.36 -6.74 -18.17
C SER A 13 -13.85 -6.47 -18.05
N ALA A 14 -13.37 -5.28 -18.43
CA ALA A 14 -11.95 -4.92 -18.32
C ALA A 14 -11.55 -4.41 -16.92
N CYS A 15 -12.47 -4.37 -15.95
CA CYS A 15 -12.15 -4.17 -14.54
C CYS A 15 -12.27 -5.50 -13.79
N GLU A 16 -11.24 -6.34 -13.86
CA GLU A 16 -11.14 -7.48 -12.95
C GLU A 16 -11.14 -6.95 -11.51
N ALA A 17 -12.09 -7.42 -10.70
CA ALA A 17 -12.14 -7.09 -9.28
C ALA A 17 -10.89 -7.65 -8.59
N PRO A 18 -10.34 -6.94 -7.59
CA PRO A 18 -9.21 -7.48 -6.83
C PRO A 18 -9.60 -8.78 -6.13
N VAL A 19 -8.67 -9.73 -6.08
CA VAL A 19 -8.85 -11.01 -5.37
C VAL A 19 -8.72 -10.86 -3.85
N ALA A 20 -8.11 -9.76 -3.40
CA ALA A 20 -8.08 -9.30 -2.02
C ALA A 20 -7.86 -7.78 -1.98
N GLU A 21 -8.47 -7.10 -1.02
CA GLU A 21 -8.26 -5.66 -0.80
C GLU A 21 -8.16 -5.31 0.68
N HIS A 22 -7.34 -4.31 0.99
CA HIS A 22 -7.23 -3.70 2.30
C HIS A 22 -7.27 -2.18 2.16
N ARG A 23 -8.02 -1.53 3.05
CA ARG A 23 -8.10 -0.07 3.12
C ARG A 23 -8.09 0.36 4.57
N GLU A 24 -7.26 1.34 4.90
CA GLU A 24 -7.26 1.94 6.22
C GLU A 24 -6.95 3.43 6.18
N GLU A 25 -7.35 4.12 7.25
CA GLU A 25 -6.97 5.50 7.52
C GLU A 25 -5.84 5.51 8.55
N VAL A 26 -4.70 6.06 8.14
CA VAL A 26 -3.48 6.17 8.94
C VAL A 26 -3.41 7.58 9.51
N PRO A 27 -3.50 7.75 10.84
CA PRO A 27 -3.41 9.08 11.44
C PRO A 27 -1.99 9.62 11.34
N LEU A 28 -1.86 10.94 11.27
CA LEU A 28 -0.56 11.59 11.46
C LEU A 28 -0.13 11.42 12.92
N ARG A 29 1.05 10.86 13.13
CA ARG A 29 1.62 10.68 14.47
C ARG A 29 2.83 11.58 14.64
N LEU A 30 2.98 12.14 15.83
CA LEU A 30 4.17 12.83 16.27
C LEU A 30 4.99 11.88 17.13
N PHE A 31 6.21 11.60 16.70
CA PHE A 31 7.22 10.83 17.42
C PHE A 31 8.20 11.79 18.07
N ARG A 32 8.26 11.79 19.41
CA ARG A 32 9.17 12.64 20.20
C ARG A 32 10.17 11.79 20.95
N TRP A 33 11.46 11.93 20.64
CA TRP A 33 12.52 11.15 21.28
C TRP A 33 12.91 11.74 22.64
N GLU A 34 12.45 11.11 23.71
CA GLU A 34 12.83 11.37 25.09
C GLU A 34 13.63 10.18 25.63
N GLY A 35 14.79 9.89 25.00
CA GLY A 35 15.65 8.74 25.33
C GLY A 35 15.60 7.63 24.27
N LYS A 36 15.45 6.37 24.69
CA LYS A 36 15.57 5.20 23.78
C LYS A 36 14.31 4.91 22.96
N SER A 37 13.14 5.32 23.45
CA SER A 37 11.86 5.07 22.80
C SER A 37 11.12 6.39 22.62
N PRO A 38 10.55 6.66 21.43
CA PRO A 38 9.79 7.88 21.24
C PRO A 38 8.46 7.80 21.98
N ARG A 39 8.02 8.93 22.53
CA ARG A 39 6.62 9.14 22.88
C ARG A 39 5.86 9.40 21.58
N VAL A 40 4.74 8.70 21.40
CA VAL A 40 3.93 8.80 20.19
C VAL A 40 2.59 9.45 20.52
N GLU A 41 2.21 10.46 19.75
CA GLU A 41 0.94 11.17 19.87
C GLU A 41 0.24 11.24 18.52
N VAL A 42 -1.08 11.00 18.49
CA VAL A 42 -1.90 11.20 17.30
C VAL A 42 -2.25 12.69 17.19
N LEU A 43 -1.91 13.30 16.06
CA LEU A 43 -2.19 14.71 15.81
C LEU A 43 -3.57 14.88 15.14
N PRO A 44 -4.28 15.99 15.40
CA PRO A 44 -5.54 16.32 14.73
C PRO A 44 -5.28 16.85 13.31
N ALA A 45 -4.85 15.97 12.41
CA ALA A 45 -4.60 16.25 10.99
C ALA A 45 -5.44 15.33 10.08
N GLU A 46 -5.53 15.67 8.80
CA GLU A 46 -6.16 14.81 7.80
C GLU A 46 -5.42 13.45 7.73
N PRO A 47 -6.10 12.31 7.86
CA PRO A 47 -5.45 11.01 7.81
C PRO A 47 -5.00 10.67 6.37
N LEU A 48 -3.95 9.86 6.28
CA LEU A 48 -3.53 9.25 5.03
C LEU A 48 -4.36 8.00 4.78
N ARG A 49 -5.04 7.90 3.64
CA ARG A 49 -5.72 6.67 3.24
C ARG A 49 -4.74 5.75 2.54
N VAL A 50 -4.55 4.55 3.08
CA VAL A 50 -3.76 3.49 2.45
C VAL A 50 -4.70 2.50 1.79
N GLU A 51 -4.44 2.17 0.53
CA GLU A 51 -5.16 1.13 -0.21
C GLU A 51 -4.17 0.10 -0.77
N VAL A 52 -4.43 -1.16 -0.49
CA VAL A 52 -3.67 -2.30 -1.01
C VAL A 52 -4.62 -3.23 -1.75
N ARG A 53 -4.27 -3.61 -2.97
CA ARG A 53 -5.11 -4.48 -3.80
C ARG A 53 -4.25 -5.54 -4.47
N LEU A 54 -4.70 -6.79 -4.43
CA LEU A 54 -4.12 -7.89 -5.19
C LEU A 54 -5.02 -8.23 -6.36
N TYR A 55 -4.42 -8.48 -7.52
CA TYR A 55 -5.08 -8.94 -8.73
C TYR A 55 -4.42 -10.20 -9.24
N ARG A 56 -5.21 -11.12 -9.75
CA ARG A 56 -4.73 -12.38 -10.32
C ARG A 56 -5.34 -12.65 -11.69
N ALA A 57 -4.46 -12.97 -12.64
CA ALA A 57 -4.82 -13.51 -13.94
C ALA A 57 -4.08 -14.87 -14.14
N GLY A 58 -4.72 -15.96 -13.74
CA GLY A 58 -4.10 -17.28 -13.75
C GLY A 58 -2.90 -17.36 -12.79
N ARG A 59 -1.68 -17.55 -13.30
CA ARG A 59 -0.43 -17.55 -12.50
C ARG A 59 0.16 -16.16 -12.32
N GLU A 60 -0.34 -15.19 -13.05
CA GLU A 60 0.10 -13.82 -12.95
C GLU A 60 -0.55 -13.16 -11.74
N LEU A 61 0.28 -12.56 -10.89
CA LEU A 61 -0.15 -11.82 -9.71
C LEU A 61 0.43 -10.41 -9.77
N SER A 62 -0.40 -9.42 -9.47
CA SER A 62 0.07 -8.06 -9.23
C SER A 62 -0.51 -7.51 -7.94
N ALA A 63 0.26 -6.70 -7.24
CA ALA A 63 -0.22 -5.93 -6.10
C ALA A 63 0.00 -4.45 -6.34
N HIS A 64 -0.96 -3.65 -5.90
CA HIS A 64 -0.92 -2.19 -5.95
C HIS A 64 -0.98 -1.67 -4.52
N LEU A 65 -0.05 -0.76 -4.18
CA LEU A 65 -0.06 0.01 -2.94
C LEU A 65 -0.28 1.48 -3.28
N ARG A 66 -1.27 2.13 -2.67
CA ARG A 66 -1.58 3.55 -2.85
C ARG A 66 -1.67 4.25 -1.51
N ALA A 67 -1.08 5.44 -1.43
CA ALA A 67 -1.15 6.35 -0.29
C ALA A 67 -1.82 7.66 -0.75
N LEU A 68 -3.02 7.94 -0.26
CA LEU A 68 -3.89 9.01 -0.77
C LEU A 68 -4.26 9.99 0.35
N GLY A 69 -4.37 11.28 0.02
CA GLY A 69 -4.70 12.31 0.99
C GLY A 69 -3.60 12.50 2.04
N GLY A 70 -4.00 12.95 3.23
CA GLY A 70 -3.09 13.42 4.26
C GLY A 70 -2.35 14.69 3.83
N LEU A 71 -1.47 15.17 4.72
CA LEU A 71 -0.57 16.27 4.41
C LEU A 71 0.40 15.91 3.27
N GLU A 72 0.94 16.93 2.59
CA GLU A 72 2.07 16.75 1.68
C GLU A 72 3.25 16.19 2.45
N ALA A 73 3.75 15.03 2.01
CA ALA A 73 4.71 14.22 2.73
C ALA A 73 5.56 13.42 1.74
N GLU A 74 6.82 13.24 2.11
CA GLU A 74 7.82 12.47 1.38
C GLU A 74 8.31 11.32 2.25
N GLY A 75 8.79 10.26 1.62
CA GLY A 75 9.28 9.08 2.32
C GLY A 75 9.18 7.85 1.44
N ASP A 76 9.13 6.68 2.09
CA ASP A 76 9.30 5.39 1.44
C ASP A 76 8.03 4.56 1.48
N LEU A 77 7.76 3.92 0.35
CA LEU A 77 6.82 2.82 0.24
C LEU A 77 7.61 1.53 -0.08
N ALA A 78 7.10 0.40 0.41
CA ALA A 78 7.58 -0.91 0.04
C ALA A 78 6.41 -1.86 -0.22
N LEU A 79 6.56 -2.74 -1.21
CA LEU A 79 5.58 -3.75 -1.57
C LEU A 79 6.30 -5.02 -2.03
N VAL A 80 6.01 -6.14 -1.38
CA VAL A 80 6.62 -7.44 -1.68
C VAL A 80 5.53 -8.48 -1.88
N LEU A 81 5.62 -9.23 -2.97
CA LEU A 81 4.77 -10.39 -3.26
C LEU A 81 5.44 -11.66 -2.74
N GLU A 82 4.71 -12.41 -1.93
CA GLU A 82 5.12 -13.67 -1.33
C GLU A 82 4.33 -14.83 -1.92
N GLY A 83 5.03 -15.91 -2.24
CA GLY A 83 4.39 -17.19 -2.58
C GLY A 83 3.84 -17.93 -1.36
N PRO A 84 3.26 -19.13 -1.56
CA PRO A 84 2.63 -19.91 -0.49
C PRO A 84 3.58 -20.27 0.68
N GLY A 85 4.88 -20.38 0.41
CA GLY A 85 5.91 -20.68 1.42
C GLY A 85 6.51 -19.44 2.09
N GLY A 86 6.03 -18.23 1.77
CA GLY A 86 6.60 -16.97 2.26
C GLY A 86 7.83 -16.51 1.47
N GLU A 87 8.15 -17.16 0.35
CA GLU A 87 9.25 -16.74 -0.52
C GLU A 87 8.89 -15.46 -1.28
N ALA A 88 9.76 -14.46 -1.20
CA ALA A 88 9.63 -13.24 -2.00
C ALA A 88 9.84 -13.57 -3.50
N ALA A 89 8.91 -13.14 -4.35
CA ALA A 89 8.97 -13.41 -5.79
C ALA A 89 8.76 -12.17 -6.66
N GLY A 90 8.41 -11.02 -6.07
CA GLY A 90 8.35 -9.73 -6.74
C GLY A 90 8.36 -8.61 -5.71
N GLU A 91 9.00 -7.49 -6.02
CA GLU A 91 9.15 -6.39 -5.09
C GLU A 91 9.14 -5.04 -5.82
N ALA A 92 8.69 -4.02 -5.10
CA ALA A 92 8.79 -2.63 -5.50
C ALA A 92 9.11 -1.78 -4.27
N PHE A 93 10.06 -0.87 -4.42
CA PHE A 93 10.45 0.11 -3.42
C PHE A 93 10.57 1.47 -4.09
N GLY A 94 10.19 2.53 -3.40
CA GLY A 94 10.41 3.87 -3.92
C GLY A 94 9.78 4.96 -3.08
N SER A 95 10.17 6.18 -3.41
CA SER A 95 9.56 7.39 -2.87
C SER A 95 8.40 7.82 -3.74
N GLY A 96 7.22 7.95 -3.15
CA GLY A 96 6.01 8.31 -3.88
C GLY A 96 4.73 7.90 -3.17
N ARG A 97 3.63 7.91 -3.93
CA ARG A 97 2.28 7.59 -3.40
C ARG A 97 1.66 6.35 -4.04
N PHE A 98 2.40 5.69 -4.92
CA PHE A 98 1.95 4.49 -5.62
C PHE A 98 3.12 3.56 -5.90
N LEU A 99 2.95 2.28 -5.59
CA LEU A 99 3.83 1.21 -6.04
C LEU A 99 3.02 0.08 -6.67
N GLN A 100 3.66 -0.60 -7.61
CA GLN A 100 3.15 -1.82 -8.21
C GLN A 100 4.24 -2.88 -8.22
N ALA A 101 3.92 -4.06 -7.71
CA ALA A 101 4.75 -5.25 -7.81
C ALA A 101 4.04 -6.32 -8.64
N TRP A 102 4.82 -7.19 -9.27
CA TRP A 102 4.33 -8.24 -10.15
C TRP A 102 5.16 -9.51 -10.00
N ALA A 103 4.52 -10.67 -10.06
CA ALA A 103 5.20 -11.96 -10.01
C ALA A 103 4.39 -13.08 -10.69
N LEU A 104 5.07 -14.16 -11.08
CA LEU A 104 4.45 -15.42 -11.51
C LEU A 104 4.41 -16.41 -10.35
N LEU A 105 3.35 -16.36 -9.55
CA LEU A 105 3.19 -17.18 -8.35
C LEU A 105 1.99 -18.12 -8.43
N PRO A 106 2.11 -19.37 -7.94
CA PRO A 106 0.93 -20.18 -7.68
C PRO A 106 0.06 -19.51 -6.60
N ALA A 107 -1.22 -19.85 -6.56
CA ALA A 107 -2.09 -19.48 -5.44
C ALA A 107 -1.89 -20.47 -4.27
N PRO A 108 -2.09 -20.05 -3.01
CA PRO A 108 -2.34 -18.68 -2.57
C PRO A 108 -1.05 -17.87 -2.48
N ALA A 109 -1.14 -16.58 -2.76
CA ALA A 109 -0.05 -15.62 -2.58
C ALA A 109 -0.47 -14.48 -1.65
N CYS A 110 0.51 -13.75 -1.14
CA CYS A 110 0.29 -12.60 -0.26
C CYS A 110 1.10 -11.39 -0.72
N ALA A 111 0.69 -10.20 -0.30
CA ALA A 111 1.46 -8.97 -0.43
C ALA A 111 1.79 -8.41 0.95
N PHE A 112 3.07 -8.29 1.26
CA PHE A 112 3.53 -7.48 2.38
C PHE A 112 3.73 -6.04 1.90
N TRP A 113 3.32 -5.07 2.71
CA TRP A 113 3.39 -3.66 2.34
C TRP A 113 3.79 -2.79 3.53
N LEU A 114 4.43 -1.66 3.23
CA LEU A 114 4.82 -0.65 4.18
C LEU A 114 4.68 0.75 3.57
N VAL A 115 4.20 1.68 4.38
CA VAL A 115 4.11 3.11 4.09
C VAL A 115 4.77 3.86 5.23
N SER A 116 5.76 4.69 4.90
CA SER A 116 6.42 5.62 5.82
C SER A 116 6.55 6.97 5.13
N LEU A 117 5.64 7.89 5.43
CA LEU A 117 5.60 9.22 4.81
C LEU A 117 5.64 10.31 5.87
N SER A 118 6.53 11.28 5.71
CA SER A 118 6.73 12.40 6.63
C SER A 118 6.49 13.74 5.92
N PRO A 119 5.66 14.65 6.47
CA PRO A 119 5.61 16.04 6.02
C PRO A 119 6.87 16.83 6.40
N ASP A 120 7.69 16.29 7.31
CA ASP A 120 8.94 16.88 7.75
C ASP A 120 10.11 16.11 7.13
N PRO A 121 10.77 16.62 6.07
CA PRO A 121 11.96 15.98 5.54
C PRO A 121 13.01 15.86 6.66
N PHE A 122 13.50 14.64 6.88
CA PHE A 122 14.30 14.30 8.05
C PHE A 122 15.61 15.10 8.06
N LEU A 123 15.69 16.09 8.97
CA LEU A 123 16.96 16.72 9.33
C LEU A 123 17.60 15.82 10.38
N GLY A 124 18.84 15.37 10.18
CA GLY A 124 19.47 14.28 10.94
C GLY A 124 19.56 14.44 12.48
N GLU A 125 19.13 15.56 13.03
CA GLU A 125 19.07 15.87 14.47
C GLU A 125 17.63 16.10 14.98
N ALA A 126 16.60 15.80 14.18
CA ALA A 126 15.21 16.01 14.58
C ALA A 126 14.83 15.10 15.76
N LEU A 127 14.57 15.73 16.92
CA LEU A 127 14.03 15.05 18.11
C LEU A 127 12.51 14.86 18.04
N GLU A 128 11.87 15.48 17.04
CA GLU A 128 10.45 15.40 16.79
C GLU A 128 10.22 15.15 15.30
N VAL A 129 9.45 14.13 14.96
CA VAL A 129 9.11 13.79 13.57
C VAL A 129 7.63 13.50 13.50
N ARG A 130 6.95 14.11 12.51
CA ARG A 130 5.58 13.71 12.18
C ARG A 130 5.65 12.67 11.08
N SER A 131 4.93 11.57 11.20
CA SER A 131 4.87 10.57 10.13
C SER A 131 3.52 9.85 10.07
N TYR A 132 3.16 9.45 8.86
CA TYR A 132 2.20 8.40 8.59
C TYR A 132 2.97 7.09 8.46
N GLU A 133 2.71 6.17 9.38
CA GLU A 133 3.34 4.85 9.42
C GLU A 133 2.28 3.77 9.48
N ALA A 134 2.37 2.85 8.51
CA ALA A 134 1.52 1.69 8.41
C ALA A 134 2.24 0.57 7.68
N SER A 135 1.94 -0.67 8.07
CA SER A 135 2.41 -1.85 7.37
C SER A 135 1.45 -3.00 7.62
N GLY A 136 1.48 -3.97 6.72
CA GLY A 136 0.58 -5.10 6.82
C GLY A 136 0.89 -6.18 5.80
N ARG A 137 0.04 -7.20 5.83
CA ARG A 137 0.09 -8.34 4.92
C ARG A 137 -1.32 -8.62 4.44
N LEU A 138 -1.50 -8.79 3.14
CA LEU A 138 -2.78 -9.04 2.49
C LEU A 138 -2.67 -10.30 1.64
N CYS A 139 -3.42 -11.34 1.98
CA CYS A 139 -3.40 -12.62 1.29
C CYS A 139 -4.64 -12.82 0.42
N GLU A 140 -4.49 -13.61 -0.65
CA GLU A 140 -5.64 -14.03 -1.45
C GLU A 140 -6.69 -14.76 -0.60
N GLY A 141 -7.96 -14.38 -0.76
CA GLY A 141 -9.09 -14.97 -0.02
C GLY A 141 -9.46 -14.24 1.28
N GLU A 142 -8.66 -13.27 1.71
CA GLU A 142 -9.04 -12.32 2.76
C GLU A 142 -10.01 -11.27 2.16
N ARG A 143 -11.17 -11.08 2.80
CA ARG A 143 -12.20 -10.09 2.44
C ARG A 143 -12.49 -9.17 3.62
#